data_AF-A0A923NY55-F1
#
_entry.id   AF-A0A923NY55-F1
#
_cell.length_a   1.000
_cell.length_b   1.000
_cell.length_c   1.000
_cell.angle_alpha   90.00
_cell.angle_beta   90.00
_cell.angle_gamma   90.00
#
_symmetry.space_group_name_H-M   'P 1'
#
loop_
_entity.id
_entity.type
_entity.pdbx_description
1 polymer ?
#
loop_
_entity_poly.entity_id
_entity_poly.type
_entity_poly.pdbx_seq_one_letter_code
_entity_poly.pdbx_strand_id
1 'polypeptide(L)'
;MHDTSITLDGHHLTREQLVAIARGGVRVRLDPDQLARVQRAADFLADKVRCGEPIYGVTTGFGSNADKLLGAHRVRDELPGGHPQPRSDTLLEELQHNLIITHAVCVGEPFAPDVVRAMLAIRINTLMHGHSGIRVGTLQALTELLNRDVVPLIPRKGSVGASGDLAPLSHLAIVLLGGGEAFVGGERMSGAQALARVGLAPIKLSFKEGLALNNGTAQMLATAVLALDRLGRLLDTADLAAAMTLDAFAGRSGALREEVHALRPHPGQIESARHVRELLGDSTLLDIAYHLVPRFRTWSAQAWSEPAQQALGFDIAWDWVPPSQRHGREAFYRRFQPFRGGKKHQPQDAYCLRCMPQVHGAVRDAHAQACRVIDIELNAVTDNPLIVPDTADTGAIEQQVISAGHFHGMPLALAMSYVKAAIPVLALAIASTISLPEKLIYNASASAPIGFYWLDHQPVERGDYVLVRVPERVRILVEERGYLPANVPFIKRVVGVDGDVICRWGETVSINGNPVAGAEKADGLGRPLPDWQGCHILTEQTVFLLQDHPQSFDGRYFGPVDRRLIVGRATKLRFPWRKHEKS
;
A
#
# COMPACT_ATOMS: atom_id res chain seq x y z
N MET A 1 13.01 -14.10 -26.24
CA MET A 1 12.87 -13.86 -24.79
C MET A 1 12.97 -15.22 -24.13
N HIS A 2 13.98 -15.46 -23.28
CA HIS A 2 14.08 -16.73 -22.58
C HIS A 2 12.83 -16.89 -21.70
N ASP A 3 12.04 -17.93 -21.98
CA ASP A 3 10.88 -18.35 -21.19
C ASP A 3 11.39 -18.64 -19.77
N THR A 4 11.30 -17.63 -18.91
CA THR A 4 11.83 -17.70 -17.55
C THR A 4 10.75 -18.41 -16.75
N SER A 5 11.04 -19.63 -16.30
CA SER A 5 10.11 -20.43 -15.49
C SER A 5 10.65 -20.61 -14.08
N ILE A 6 9.78 -20.52 -13.08
CA ILE A 6 10.10 -20.83 -11.67
C ILE A 6 9.41 -22.15 -11.32
N THR A 7 10.17 -23.10 -10.80
CA THR A 7 9.62 -24.36 -10.25
C THR A 7 9.25 -24.14 -8.78
N LEU A 8 8.03 -24.51 -8.41
CA LEU A 8 7.56 -24.53 -7.02
C LEU A 8 7.60 -25.96 -6.49
N ASP A 9 8.27 -26.13 -5.35
CA ASP A 9 8.46 -27.39 -4.64
C ASP A 9 7.94 -27.34 -3.19
N GLY A 10 7.41 -26.20 -2.76
CA GLY A 10 6.93 -25.97 -1.39
C GLY A 10 7.99 -25.49 -0.40
N HIS A 11 9.28 -25.50 -0.77
CA HIS A 11 10.37 -25.32 0.19
C HIS A 11 11.32 -24.17 -0.15
N HIS A 12 11.45 -23.80 -1.43
CA HIS A 12 12.50 -22.87 -1.87
C HIS A 12 12.00 -21.63 -2.62
N LEU A 13 10.75 -21.22 -2.41
CA LEU A 13 10.24 -19.98 -2.98
C LEU A 13 10.87 -18.77 -2.26
N THR A 14 11.57 -17.94 -3.03
CA THR A 14 12.16 -16.68 -2.54
C THR A 14 11.24 -15.49 -2.75
N ARG A 15 11.45 -14.40 -2.00
CA ARG A 15 10.70 -13.14 -2.18
C ARG A 15 10.90 -12.57 -3.58
N GLU A 16 12.11 -12.63 -4.12
CA GLU A 16 12.46 -12.12 -5.45
C GLU A 16 11.70 -12.89 -6.54
N GLN A 17 11.68 -14.22 -6.46
CA GLN A 17 10.89 -15.08 -7.34
C GLN A 17 9.40 -14.77 -7.25
N LEU A 18 8.86 -14.63 -6.04
CA LEU A 18 7.46 -14.30 -5.85
C LEU A 18 7.11 -12.91 -6.43
N VAL A 19 7.96 -11.90 -6.25
CA VAL A 19 7.81 -10.58 -6.86
C VAL A 19 7.83 -10.67 -8.39
N ALA A 20 8.70 -11.51 -8.96
CA ALA A 20 8.75 -11.74 -10.40
C ALA A 20 7.45 -12.37 -10.92
N ILE A 21 6.90 -13.37 -10.21
CA ILE A 21 5.60 -13.98 -10.54
C ILE A 21 4.47 -12.94 -10.43
N ALA A 22 4.46 -12.16 -9.36
CA ALA A 22 3.46 -11.13 -9.10
C ALA A 22 3.41 -10.05 -10.20
N ARG A 23 4.58 -9.60 -10.69
CA ARG A 23 4.69 -8.61 -11.77
C ARG A 23 4.25 -9.15 -13.14
N GLY A 24 4.12 -10.48 -13.27
CA GLY A 24 3.75 -11.16 -14.51
C GLY A 24 4.95 -11.39 -15.43
N GLY A 25 4.77 -12.27 -16.43
CA GLY A 25 5.80 -12.61 -17.41
C GLY A 25 6.73 -13.76 -17.02
N VAL A 26 6.45 -14.43 -15.90
CA VAL A 26 7.15 -15.65 -15.46
C VAL A 26 6.15 -16.79 -15.34
N ARG A 27 6.47 -17.94 -15.92
CA ARG A 27 5.64 -19.15 -15.79
C ARG A 27 6.03 -19.93 -14.53
N VAL A 28 5.04 -20.54 -13.91
CA VAL A 28 5.22 -21.45 -12.78
C VAL A 28 5.14 -22.90 -13.26
N ARG A 29 6.05 -23.74 -12.77
CA ARG A 29 6.03 -25.19 -12.94
C ARG A 29 5.93 -25.86 -11.58
N LEU A 30 5.28 -27.02 -11.52
CA LEU A 30 5.22 -27.84 -10.31
C LEU A 30 6.36 -28.85 -10.35
N ASP A 31 7.06 -29.02 -9.23
CA ASP A 31 8.09 -30.04 -9.11
C ASP A 31 7.45 -31.45 -9.19
N PRO A 32 7.85 -32.30 -10.16
CA PRO A 32 7.22 -33.60 -10.38
C PRO A 32 7.50 -34.59 -9.25
N ASP A 33 8.66 -34.51 -8.59
CA ASP A 33 9.02 -35.41 -7.50
C ASP A 33 8.20 -35.08 -6.26
N GLN A 34 7.99 -33.78 -6.02
CA GLN A 34 7.15 -33.31 -4.92
C GLN A 34 5.65 -33.57 -5.17
N LEU A 35 5.18 -33.57 -6.42
CA LEU A 35 3.80 -33.95 -6.75
C LEU A 35 3.43 -35.36 -6.29
N ALA A 36 4.39 -36.28 -6.22
CA ALA A 36 4.16 -37.63 -5.69
C ALA A 36 3.74 -37.60 -4.21
N ARG A 37 4.30 -36.68 -3.42
CA ARG A 37 3.92 -36.49 -2.00
C ARG A 37 2.52 -35.87 -1.87
N VAL A 38 2.19 -34.91 -2.73
CA VAL A 38 0.84 -34.32 -2.82
C VAL A 38 -0.19 -35.40 -3.11
N GLN A 39 0.07 -36.25 -4.12
CA GLN A 39 -0.83 -37.35 -4.47
C GLN A 39 -1.01 -38.34 -3.32
N ARG A 40 0.09 -38.74 -2.66
CA ARG A 40 0.05 -39.67 -1.52
C ARG A 40 -0.81 -39.15 -0.37
N ALA A 41 -0.73 -37.86 -0.06
CA ALA A 41 -1.55 -37.25 0.99
C ALA A 41 -3.04 -37.21 0.62
N ALA A 42 -3.34 -36.98 -0.66
CA ALA A 42 -4.72 -37.02 -1.16
C ALA A 42 -5.30 -38.43 -1.12
N ASP A 43 -4.53 -39.43 -1.53
CA ASP A 43 -4.92 -40.85 -1.51
C ASP A 43 -5.16 -41.32 -0.07
N PHE A 44 -4.24 -41.00 0.83
CA PHE A 44 -4.39 -41.30 2.26
C PHE A 44 -5.67 -40.70 2.84
N LEU A 45 -5.95 -39.42 2.56
CA LEU A 45 -7.15 -38.76 3.04
C LEU A 45 -8.42 -39.44 2.48
N ALA A 46 -8.43 -39.77 1.20
CA ALA A 46 -9.56 -40.45 0.57
C ALA A 46 -9.81 -41.84 1.16
N ASP A 47 -8.76 -42.56 1.53
CA ASP A 47 -8.88 -43.86 2.21
C ASP A 47 -9.45 -43.70 3.63
N LYS A 48 -8.97 -42.73 4.42
CA LYS A 48 -9.51 -42.48 5.78
C LYS A 48 -10.98 -42.04 5.75
N VAL A 49 -11.36 -41.22 4.77
CA VAL A 49 -12.78 -40.86 4.54
C VAL A 49 -13.62 -42.09 4.23
N ARG A 50 -13.11 -43.04 3.44
CA ARG A 50 -13.80 -44.31 3.12
C ARG A 50 -13.95 -45.20 4.35
N CYS A 51 -13.02 -45.13 5.30
CA CYS A 51 -13.09 -45.82 6.59
C CYS A 51 -14.08 -45.17 7.57
N GLY A 52 -14.68 -44.01 7.23
CA GLY A 52 -15.65 -43.33 8.09
C GLY A 52 -15.02 -42.54 9.24
N GLU A 53 -13.73 -42.22 9.15
CA GLU A 53 -13.00 -41.54 10.22
C GLU A 53 -13.48 -40.08 10.40
N PRO A 54 -13.58 -39.58 11.65
CA PRO A 54 -13.95 -38.21 11.94
C PRO A 54 -12.78 -37.26 11.66
N ILE A 55 -12.94 -36.35 10.68
CA ILE A 55 -11.91 -35.43 10.23
C ILE A 55 -12.51 -34.03 10.06
N TYR A 56 -11.89 -33.03 10.71
CA TYR A 56 -12.33 -31.63 10.70
C TYR A 56 -12.53 -31.11 9.28
N GLY A 57 -13.72 -30.57 9.00
CA GLY A 57 -14.03 -29.93 7.72
C GLY A 57 -13.98 -30.87 6.51
N VAL A 58 -13.91 -32.19 6.75
CA VAL A 58 -14.00 -33.24 5.73
C VAL A 58 -15.24 -34.06 5.98
N THR A 59 -15.31 -34.76 7.12
CA THR A 59 -16.48 -35.54 7.58
C THR A 59 -17.23 -34.86 8.72
N THR A 60 -16.78 -33.69 9.16
CA THR A 60 -17.50 -32.81 10.11
C THR A 60 -17.75 -31.43 9.52
N GLY A 61 -18.57 -30.62 10.22
CA GLY A 61 -18.75 -29.20 9.89
C GLY A 61 -17.53 -28.32 10.19
N PHE A 62 -17.66 -27.01 9.97
CA PHE A 62 -16.61 -26.01 10.21
C PHE A 62 -16.89 -25.15 11.45
N GLY A 63 -15.83 -24.66 12.10
CA GLY A 63 -15.94 -23.70 13.20
C GLY A 63 -16.81 -24.22 14.35
N SER A 64 -17.83 -23.46 14.74
CA SER A 64 -18.76 -23.84 15.81
C SER A 64 -19.64 -25.06 15.49
N ASN A 65 -19.59 -25.59 14.26
CA ASN A 65 -20.25 -26.84 13.85
C ASN A 65 -19.27 -28.02 13.73
N ALA A 66 -18.03 -27.89 14.21
CA ALA A 66 -17.02 -28.95 14.13
C ALA A 66 -17.40 -30.22 14.93
N ASP A 67 -18.31 -30.09 15.90
CA ASP A 67 -18.90 -31.16 16.69
C ASP A 67 -19.95 -31.99 15.93
N LYS A 68 -20.37 -31.54 14.73
CA LYS A 68 -21.38 -32.22 13.92
C LYS A 68 -20.73 -33.10 12.86
N LEU A 69 -20.89 -34.41 13.02
CA LEU A 69 -20.56 -35.39 11.97
C LEU A 69 -21.56 -35.26 10.80
N LEU A 70 -21.05 -35.34 9.57
CA LEU A 70 -21.87 -35.36 8.37
C LEU A 70 -22.47 -36.75 8.19
N GLY A 71 -23.80 -36.81 8.15
CA GLY A 71 -24.54 -38.03 7.92
C GLY A 71 -24.50 -38.50 6.46
N ALA A 72 -25.12 -39.66 6.21
CA ALA A 72 -25.17 -40.27 4.88
C ALA A 72 -26.17 -39.59 3.91
N HIS A 73 -27.10 -38.78 4.41
CA HIS A 73 -28.17 -38.15 3.63
C HIS A 73 -28.41 -36.70 4.07
N ARG A 74 -29.03 -35.91 3.19
CA ARG A 74 -29.38 -34.51 3.41
C ARG A 74 -30.71 -34.42 4.13
N VAL A 75 -30.70 -34.09 5.41
CA VAL A 75 -31.94 -33.93 6.21
C VAL A 75 -32.90 -32.92 5.55
N ARG A 76 -32.41 -31.87 4.89
CA ARG A 76 -33.25 -30.88 4.20
C ARG A 76 -34.03 -31.43 3.00
N ASP A 77 -33.55 -32.51 2.38
CA ASP A 77 -34.21 -33.10 1.21
C ASP A 77 -35.45 -33.90 1.64
N GLU A 78 -35.54 -34.24 2.93
CA GLU A 78 -36.68 -34.93 3.57
C GLU A 78 -37.71 -33.97 4.18
N LEU A 79 -37.40 -32.67 4.27
CA LEU A 79 -38.32 -31.64 4.77
C LEU A 79 -39.40 -31.30 3.73
N PRO A 80 -40.60 -30.83 4.14
CA PRO A 80 -41.63 -30.37 3.22
C PRO A 80 -41.11 -29.27 2.29
N GLY A 81 -41.14 -29.50 0.97
CA GLY A 81 -40.56 -28.59 -0.04
C GLY A 81 -39.10 -28.87 -0.40
N GLY A 82 -38.49 -29.93 0.14
CA GLY A 82 -37.18 -30.42 -0.29
C GLY A 82 -37.17 -30.92 -1.73
N HIS A 83 -35.97 -31.02 -2.32
CA HIS A 83 -35.77 -31.64 -3.63
C HIS A 83 -35.34 -33.10 -3.44
N PRO A 84 -36.25 -34.09 -3.51
CA PRO A 84 -35.92 -35.50 -3.27
C PRO A 84 -35.15 -36.17 -4.43
N GLN A 85 -34.80 -35.42 -5.48
CA GLN A 85 -34.07 -35.99 -6.61
C GLN A 85 -32.61 -36.29 -6.23
N PRO A 86 -32.08 -37.46 -6.62
CA PRO A 86 -30.68 -37.80 -6.39
C PRO A 86 -29.77 -36.78 -7.08
N ARG A 87 -28.90 -36.14 -6.31
CA ARG A 87 -27.82 -35.30 -6.85
C ARG A 87 -26.60 -36.17 -7.15
N SER A 88 -25.84 -35.78 -8.18
CA SER A 88 -24.56 -36.41 -8.52
C SER A 88 -23.49 -36.25 -7.44
N ASP A 89 -23.69 -35.31 -6.51
CA ASP A 89 -22.67 -34.88 -5.57
C ASP A 89 -22.91 -35.46 -4.18
N THR A 90 -21.84 -35.96 -3.56
CA THR A 90 -21.89 -36.41 -2.16
C THR A 90 -22.06 -35.22 -1.22
N LEU A 91 -22.50 -35.47 0.02
CA LEU A 91 -22.60 -34.41 1.03
C LEU A 91 -21.24 -33.78 1.35
N LEU A 92 -20.16 -34.57 1.26
CA LEU A 92 -18.79 -34.13 1.50
C LEU A 92 -18.30 -33.19 0.39
N GLU A 93 -18.60 -33.50 -0.87
CA GLU A 93 -18.31 -32.62 -2.01
C GLU A 93 -19.11 -31.31 -1.91
N GLU A 94 -20.40 -31.40 -1.58
CA GLU A 94 -21.25 -30.23 -1.38
C GLU A 94 -20.73 -29.35 -0.24
N LEU A 95 -20.25 -29.94 0.86
CA LEU A 95 -19.66 -29.22 1.98
C LEU A 95 -18.48 -28.34 1.50
N GLN A 96 -17.57 -28.89 0.70
CA GLN A 96 -16.41 -28.15 0.20
C GLN A 96 -16.82 -27.02 -0.77
N HIS A 97 -17.78 -27.28 -1.65
CA HIS A 97 -18.32 -26.28 -2.56
C HIS A 97 -19.00 -25.13 -1.81
N ASN A 98 -19.87 -25.46 -0.84
CA ASN A 98 -20.57 -24.47 -0.02
C ASN A 98 -19.62 -23.66 0.85
N LEU A 99 -18.53 -24.27 1.36
CA LEU A 99 -17.50 -23.55 2.10
C LEU A 99 -16.96 -22.37 1.29
N ILE A 100 -16.56 -22.61 0.03
CA ILE A 100 -16.04 -21.56 -0.85
C ILE A 100 -17.10 -20.47 -1.11
N ILE A 101 -18.31 -20.86 -1.51
CA ILE A 101 -19.36 -19.89 -1.87
C ILE A 101 -19.76 -19.02 -0.67
N THR A 102 -19.97 -19.64 0.49
CA THR A 102 -20.45 -18.94 1.70
C THR A 102 -19.41 -18.04 2.33
N HIS A 103 -18.12 -18.27 2.06
CA HIS A 103 -17.02 -17.47 2.60
C HIS A 103 -16.48 -16.44 1.61
N ALA A 104 -16.92 -16.44 0.35
CA ALA A 104 -16.61 -15.40 -0.62
C ALA A 104 -17.38 -14.09 -0.34
N VAL A 105 -17.11 -13.48 0.83
CA VAL A 105 -17.88 -12.36 1.39
C VAL A 105 -17.11 -11.04 1.47
N CYS A 106 -15.90 -10.98 0.92
CA CYS A 106 -15.13 -9.73 0.89
C CYS A 106 -15.87 -8.60 0.16
N VAL A 107 -15.63 -7.35 0.58
CA VAL A 107 -16.21 -6.12 0.01
C VAL A 107 -15.16 -5.05 -0.24
N GLY A 108 -15.55 -3.99 -0.98
CA GLY A 108 -14.73 -2.82 -1.28
C GLY A 108 -13.88 -2.97 -2.53
N GLU A 109 -12.92 -2.06 -2.70
CA GLU A 109 -12.02 -2.06 -3.86
C GLU A 109 -11.27 -3.40 -3.99
N PRO A 110 -11.10 -3.94 -5.20
CA PRO A 110 -10.37 -5.17 -5.42
C PRO A 110 -8.86 -5.00 -5.16
N PHE A 111 -8.20 -6.10 -4.82
CA PHE A 111 -6.74 -6.18 -4.83
C PHE A 111 -6.21 -5.95 -6.25
N ALA A 112 -5.01 -5.37 -6.32
CA ALA A 112 -4.31 -5.21 -7.59
C ALA A 112 -3.89 -6.60 -8.15
N PRO A 113 -3.78 -6.75 -9.48
CA PRO A 113 -3.46 -8.03 -10.10
C PRO A 113 -2.17 -8.69 -9.61
N ASP A 114 -1.18 -7.90 -9.23
CA ASP A 114 0.10 -8.39 -8.70
C ASP A 114 -0.07 -9.07 -7.33
N VAL A 115 -0.89 -8.51 -6.45
CA VAL A 115 -1.23 -9.15 -5.17
C VAL A 115 -1.94 -10.48 -5.40
N VAL A 116 -2.89 -10.54 -6.33
CA VAL A 116 -3.66 -11.76 -6.61
C VAL A 116 -2.78 -12.86 -7.21
N ARG A 117 -1.86 -12.52 -8.13
CA ARG A 117 -0.87 -13.47 -8.65
C ARG A 117 0.08 -13.98 -7.56
N ALA A 118 0.51 -13.11 -6.65
CA ALA A 118 1.30 -13.52 -5.49
C ALA A 118 0.52 -14.47 -4.57
N MET A 119 -0.77 -14.19 -4.32
CA MET A 119 -1.65 -15.09 -3.54
C MET A 119 -1.75 -16.48 -4.17
N LEU A 120 -1.93 -16.56 -5.49
CA LEU A 120 -1.95 -17.83 -6.23
C LEU A 120 -0.64 -18.58 -6.05
N ALA A 121 0.50 -17.92 -6.31
CA ALA A 121 1.82 -18.52 -6.20
C ALA A 121 2.13 -19.04 -4.78
N ILE A 122 1.81 -18.25 -3.76
CA ILE A 122 1.96 -18.67 -2.36
C ILE A 122 1.10 -19.89 -2.07
N ARG A 123 -0.19 -19.86 -2.44
CA ARG A 123 -1.08 -20.99 -2.15
C ARG A 123 -0.62 -22.26 -2.87
N ILE A 124 -0.20 -22.15 -4.13
CA ILE A 124 0.39 -23.27 -4.88
C ILE A 124 1.61 -23.81 -4.12
N ASN A 125 2.53 -22.95 -3.69
CA ASN A 125 3.73 -23.36 -2.94
C ASN A 125 3.37 -24.05 -1.61
N THR A 126 2.45 -23.49 -0.83
CA THR A 126 1.96 -24.12 0.42
C THR A 126 1.37 -25.51 0.17
N LEU A 127 0.60 -25.69 -0.91
CA LEU A 127 -0.03 -26.96 -1.24
C LEU A 127 0.98 -27.99 -1.77
N MET A 128 2.06 -27.55 -2.42
CA MET A 128 3.15 -28.40 -2.91
C MET A 128 3.87 -29.14 -1.78
N HIS A 129 3.83 -28.68 -0.53
CA HIS A 129 4.40 -29.41 0.62
C HIS A 129 3.84 -30.84 0.78
N GLY A 130 2.62 -31.10 0.30
CA GLY A 130 2.01 -32.43 0.38
C GLY A 130 1.41 -32.76 1.74
N HIS A 131 1.05 -31.75 2.53
CA HIS A 131 0.43 -31.92 3.85
C HIS A 131 -1.03 -31.44 3.91
N SER A 132 -1.61 -31.07 2.77
CA SER A 132 -2.97 -30.50 2.68
C SER A 132 -4.05 -31.48 2.23
N GLY A 133 -3.69 -32.64 1.69
CA GLY A 133 -4.64 -33.64 1.17
C GLY A 133 -5.39 -33.20 -0.10
N ILE A 134 -4.88 -32.22 -0.84
CA ILE A 134 -5.47 -31.75 -2.10
C ILE A 134 -5.07 -32.67 -3.27
N ARG A 135 -5.97 -32.88 -4.24
CA ARG A 135 -5.61 -33.68 -5.43
C ARG A 135 -4.67 -32.90 -6.35
N VAL A 136 -3.77 -33.62 -7.01
CA VAL A 136 -2.84 -33.07 -8.00
C VAL A 136 -3.56 -32.30 -9.11
N GLY A 137 -4.69 -32.82 -9.60
CA GLY A 137 -5.48 -32.14 -10.65
C GLY A 137 -5.99 -30.76 -10.23
N THR A 138 -6.38 -30.58 -8.96
CA THR A 138 -6.83 -29.28 -8.44
C THR A 138 -5.66 -28.30 -8.33
N LEU A 139 -4.50 -28.78 -7.87
CA LEU A 139 -3.27 -27.97 -7.79
C LEU A 139 -2.78 -27.55 -9.18
N GLN A 140 -2.86 -28.45 -10.17
CA GLN A 140 -2.57 -28.16 -11.56
C GLN A 140 -3.55 -27.11 -12.14
N ALA A 141 -4.85 -27.22 -11.85
CA ALA A 141 -5.84 -26.23 -12.27
C ALA A 141 -5.56 -24.84 -11.69
N LEU A 142 -5.18 -24.76 -10.41
CA LEU A 142 -4.78 -23.51 -9.74
C LEU A 142 -3.52 -22.91 -10.41
N THR A 143 -2.57 -23.75 -10.81
CA THR A 143 -1.34 -23.36 -11.51
C THR A 143 -1.63 -22.85 -12.92
N GLU A 144 -2.53 -23.49 -13.66
CA GLU A 144 -2.95 -23.03 -14.97
C GLU A 144 -3.70 -21.69 -14.89
N LEU A 145 -4.49 -21.46 -13.84
CA LEU A 145 -5.15 -20.19 -13.60
C LEU A 145 -4.12 -19.04 -13.50
N LEU A 146 -3.03 -19.25 -12.75
CA LEU A 146 -1.90 -18.32 -12.66
C LEU A 146 -1.16 -18.16 -14.01
N ASN A 147 -0.79 -19.27 -14.65
CA ASN A 147 0.01 -19.27 -15.88
C ASN A 147 -0.73 -18.65 -17.08
N ARG A 148 -2.07 -18.72 -17.11
CA ARG A 148 -2.91 -18.10 -18.15
C ARG A 148 -3.36 -16.69 -17.80
N ASP A 149 -2.79 -16.09 -16.75
CA ASP A 149 -3.07 -14.73 -16.27
C ASP A 149 -4.57 -14.46 -16.06
N VAL A 150 -5.28 -15.47 -15.54
CA VAL A 150 -6.63 -15.28 -15.01
C VAL A 150 -6.48 -14.70 -13.62
N VAL A 151 -6.98 -13.49 -13.40
CA VAL A 151 -6.80 -12.77 -12.14
C VAL A 151 -8.15 -12.68 -11.43
N PRO A 152 -8.44 -13.53 -10.43
CA PRO A 152 -9.66 -13.44 -9.65
C PRO A 152 -9.90 -12.03 -9.09
N LEU A 153 -11.14 -11.56 -9.14
CA LEU A 153 -11.55 -10.31 -8.51
C LEU A 153 -11.73 -10.57 -7.02
N ILE A 154 -10.81 -10.05 -6.21
CA ILE A 154 -10.80 -10.24 -4.76
C ILE A 154 -10.95 -8.89 -4.06
N PRO A 155 -12.11 -8.56 -3.47
CA PRO A 155 -12.28 -7.34 -2.69
C PRO A 155 -11.39 -7.33 -1.43
N ARG A 156 -10.93 -6.14 -1.02
CA ARG A 156 -9.86 -6.00 0.00
C ARG A 156 -10.28 -6.14 1.47
N LYS A 157 -11.57 -6.06 1.79
CA LYS A 157 -12.06 -6.05 3.18
C LYS A 157 -12.88 -7.31 3.46
N GLY A 158 -12.57 -8.02 4.56
CA GLY A 158 -13.36 -9.18 5.00
C GLY A 158 -12.56 -10.17 5.85
N SER A 159 -11.28 -10.38 5.54
CA SER A 159 -10.40 -11.25 6.34
C SER A 159 -10.12 -10.65 7.72
N VAL A 160 -10.09 -11.52 8.74
CA VAL A 160 -9.62 -11.21 10.10
C VAL A 160 -8.20 -11.72 10.36
N GLY A 161 -7.66 -12.60 9.50
CA GLY A 161 -6.30 -13.16 9.58
C GLY A 161 -6.01 -14.11 10.77
N ALA A 162 -6.85 -14.13 11.80
CA ALA A 162 -6.71 -15.04 12.96
C ALA A 162 -7.08 -16.49 12.63
N SER A 163 -8.07 -16.69 11.75
CA SER A 163 -8.50 -18.01 11.24
C SER A 163 -7.96 -18.28 9.83
N GLY A 164 -6.88 -17.59 9.45
CA GLY A 164 -6.42 -17.50 8.07
C GLY A 164 -7.23 -16.52 7.22
N ASP A 165 -6.80 -16.37 5.97
CA ASP A 165 -7.34 -15.50 4.94
C ASP A 165 -8.53 -16.14 4.20
N LEU A 166 -9.46 -16.72 4.96
CA LEU A 166 -10.60 -17.51 4.45
C LEU A 166 -11.40 -16.78 3.37
N ALA A 167 -11.80 -15.54 3.64
CA ALA A 167 -12.67 -14.80 2.74
C ALA A 167 -11.99 -14.44 1.40
N PRO A 168 -10.79 -13.81 1.38
CA PRO A 168 -10.12 -13.50 0.13
C PRO A 168 -9.66 -14.76 -0.62
N LEU A 169 -9.25 -15.83 0.07
CA LEU A 169 -8.92 -17.08 -0.59
C LEU A 169 -10.16 -17.82 -1.15
N SER A 170 -11.33 -17.62 -0.57
CA SER A 170 -12.59 -18.12 -1.14
C SER A 170 -12.96 -17.38 -2.42
N HIS A 171 -12.75 -16.06 -2.49
CA HIS A 171 -12.85 -15.28 -3.73
C HIS A 171 -11.81 -15.71 -4.79
N LEU A 172 -10.62 -16.14 -4.37
CA LEU A 172 -9.62 -16.72 -5.26
C LEU A 172 -10.08 -18.08 -5.82
N ALA A 173 -10.57 -18.96 -4.95
CA ALA A 173 -10.94 -20.33 -5.29
C ALA A 173 -12.26 -20.43 -6.07
N ILE A 174 -13.23 -19.54 -5.84
CA ILE A 174 -14.56 -19.62 -6.47
C ILE A 174 -14.49 -19.55 -8.00
N VAL A 175 -13.46 -18.89 -8.56
CA VAL A 175 -13.22 -18.82 -10.00
C VAL A 175 -12.90 -20.19 -10.60
N LEU A 176 -12.19 -21.07 -9.89
CA LEU A 176 -11.95 -22.46 -10.32
C LEU A 176 -13.25 -23.26 -10.47
N LEU A 177 -14.31 -22.86 -9.76
CA LEU A 177 -15.62 -23.49 -9.79
C LEU A 177 -16.53 -22.87 -10.86
N GLY A 178 -16.02 -21.90 -11.64
CA GLY A 178 -16.80 -21.11 -12.60
C GLY A 178 -17.66 -20.02 -11.96
N GLY A 179 -17.59 -19.84 -10.63
CA GLY A 179 -18.28 -18.76 -9.92
C GLY A 179 -17.44 -17.49 -9.79
N GLY A 180 -17.99 -16.47 -9.13
CA GLY A 180 -17.33 -15.18 -8.94
C GLY A 180 -16.98 -14.47 -10.25
N GLU A 181 -15.96 -13.62 -10.19
CA GLU A 181 -15.50 -12.78 -11.31
C GLU A 181 -13.98 -12.78 -11.38
N ALA A 182 -13.45 -12.55 -12.58
CA ALA A 182 -12.02 -12.45 -12.81
C ALA A 182 -11.71 -11.46 -13.94
N PHE A 183 -10.45 -11.05 -14.01
CA PHE A 183 -9.91 -10.30 -15.14
C PHE A 183 -9.09 -11.23 -16.04
N VAL A 184 -9.28 -11.11 -17.36
CA VAL A 184 -8.46 -11.78 -18.37
C VAL A 184 -8.10 -10.73 -19.43
N GLY A 185 -6.80 -10.48 -19.64
CA GLY A 185 -6.35 -9.42 -20.54
C GLY A 185 -6.83 -8.02 -20.13
N GLY A 186 -7.07 -7.80 -18.84
CA GLY A 186 -7.57 -6.53 -18.28
C GLY A 186 -9.10 -6.36 -18.34
N GLU A 187 -9.83 -7.28 -18.96
CA GLU A 187 -11.29 -7.24 -19.05
C GLU A 187 -11.93 -8.04 -17.91
N ARG A 188 -12.88 -7.43 -17.18
CA ARG A 188 -13.65 -8.08 -16.11
C ARG A 188 -14.76 -8.94 -16.72
N MET A 189 -14.88 -10.18 -16.29
CA MET A 189 -15.92 -11.11 -16.71
C MET A 189 -16.27 -12.10 -15.59
N SER A 190 -17.33 -12.89 -15.76
CA SER A 190 -17.65 -13.94 -14.80
C SER A 190 -16.57 -15.03 -14.77
N GLY A 191 -16.43 -15.75 -13.67
CA GLY A 191 -15.44 -16.83 -13.54
C GLY A 191 -15.58 -17.89 -14.64
N ALA A 192 -16.81 -18.31 -14.96
CA ALA A 192 -17.08 -19.23 -16.06
C ALA A 192 -16.62 -18.70 -17.43
N GLN A 193 -16.87 -17.42 -17.72
CA GLN A 193 -16.40 -16.79 -18.96
C GLN A 193 -14.87 -16.69 -18.99
N ALA A 194 -14.24 -16.36 -17.87
CA ALA A 194 -12.79 -16.27 -17.75
C ALA A 194 -12.13 -17.62 -18.02
N LEU A 195 -12.60 -18.69 -17.37
CA LEU A 195 -12.10 -20.05 -17.61
C LEU A 195 -12.27 -20.47 -19.07
N ALA A 196 -13.47 -20.30 -19.63
CA ALA A 196 -13.75 -20.65 -21.02
C ALA A 196 -12.84 -19.87 -22.00
N ARG A 197 -12.60 -18.59 -21.76
CA ARG A 197 -11.75 -17.73 -22.61
C ARG A 197 -10.30 -18.21 -22.66
N VAL A 198 -9.79 -18.76 -21.57
CA VAL A 198 -8.44 -19.33 -21.54
C VAL A 198 -8.43 -20.84 -21.80
N GLY A 199 -9.55 -21.46 -22.20
CA GLY A 199 -9.62 -22.88 -22.51
C GLY A 199 -9.49 -23.81 -21.29
N LEU A 200 -9.94 -23.36 -20.12
CA LEU A 200 -10.05 -24.16 -18.89
C LEU A 200 -11.53 -24.48 -18.61
N ALA A 201 -11.78 -25.62 -17.97
CA ALA A 201 -13.09 -26.02 -17.50
C ALA A 201 -13.20 -25.84 -15.98
N PRO A 202 -14.39 -25.51 -15.44
CA PRO A 202 -14.64 -25.55 -14.00
C PRO A 202 -14.31 -26.92 -13.40
N ILE A 203 -13.70 -26.93 -12.21
CA ILE A 203 -13.41 -28.16 -11.48
C ILE A 203 -14.51 -28.47 -10.47
N LYS A 204 -14.64 -29.75 -10.12
CA LYS A 204 -15.46 -30.22 -8.99
C LYS A 204 -14.55 -30.58 -7.83
N LEU A 205 -14.82 -30.00 -6.66
CA LEU A 205 -14.05 -30.25 -5.44
C LEU A 205 -14.39 -31.61 -4.81
N SER A 206 -13.37 -32.24 -4.23
CA SER A 206 -13.45 -33.48 -3.44
C SER A 206 -12.98 -33.21 -1.99
N PHE A 207 -12.71 -34.26 -1.22
CA PHE A 207 -12.43 -34.20 0.21
C PHE A 207 -11.37 -33.15 0.57
N LYS A 208 -11.71 -32.29 1.55
CA LYS A 208 -10.88 -31.18 2.06
C LYS A 208 -10.48 -30.11 1.03
N GLU A 209 -10.74 -30.26 -0.27
CA GLU A 209 -10.15 -29.34 -1.27
C GLU A 209 -10.66 -27.91 -1.15
N GLY A 210 -11.92 -27.70 -0.76
CA GLY A 210 -12.44 -26.36 -0.47
C GLY A 210 -11.68 -25.72 0.68
N LEU A 211 -11.49 -26.48 1.77
CA LEU A 211 -10.74 -26.01 2.93
C LEU A 211 -9.26 -25.78 2.61
N ALA A 212 -8.63 -26.71 1.88
CA ALA A 212 -7.25 -26.58 1.43
C ALA A 212 -7.06 -25.41 0.46
N LEU A 213 -8.08 -24.97 -0.28
CA LEU A 213 -7.95 -23.78 -1.13
C LEU A 213 -8.10 -22.48 -0.33
N ASN A 214 -8.96 -22.46 0.69
CA ASN A 214 -9.28 -21.22 1.41
C ASN A 214 -8.57 -21.00 2.75
N ASN A 215 -7.89 -22.00 3.29
CA ASN A 215 -7.30 -21.93 4.63
C ASN A 215 -5.78 -21.68 4.60
N GLY A 216 -5.33 -20.53 5.10
CA GLY A 216 -3.91 -20.16 5.16
C GLY A 216 -3.69 -18.65 5.17
N THR A 217 -2.45 -18.18 5.07
CA THR A 217 -2.07 -16.75 5.24
C THR A 217 -1.67 -16.05 3.93
N ALA A 218 -2.08 -16.60 2.78
CA ALA A 218 -1.53 -16.19 1.49
C ALA A 218 -1.84 -14.74 1.10
N GLN A 219 -2.97 -14.17 1.51
CA GLN A 219 -3.31 -12.77 1.18
C GLN A 219 -2.42 -11.80 1.96
N MET A 220 -2.31 -11.99 3.27
CA MET A 220 -1.47 -11.13 4.10
C MET A 220 0.01 -11.29 3.73
N LEU A 221 0.46 -12.51 3.42
CA LEU A 221 1.83 -12.79 3.00
C LEU A 221 2.17 -12.14 1.65
N ALA A 222 1.29 -12.28 0.65
CA ALA A 222 1.43 -11.61 -0.65
C ALA A 222 1.58 -10.09 -0.48
N THR A 223 0.71 -9.50 0.35
CA THR A 223 0.72 -8.06 0.61
C THR A 223 2.01 -7.64 1.32
N ALA A 224 2.48 -8.44 2.28
CA ALA A 224 3.69 -8.17 3.03
C ALA A 224 4.94 -8.23 2.15
N VAL A 225 5.08 -9.27 1.31
CA VAL A 225 6.22 -9.40 0.38
C VAL A 225 6.30 -8.21 -0.56
N LEU A 226 5.19 -7.84 -1.21
CA LEU A 226 5.16 -6.70 -2.14
C LEU A 226 5.41 -5.36 -1.44
N ALA A 227 4.90 -5.20 -0.20
CA ALA A 227 5.16 -4.02 0.60
C ALA A 227 6.65 -3.90 1.01
N LEU A 228 7.29 -5.00 1.40
CA LEU A 228 8.70 -5.02 1.78
C LEU A 228 9.65 -4.87 0.58
N ASP A 229 9.30 -5.43 -0.57
CA ASP A 229 10.00 -5.19 -1.83
C ASP A 229 10.00 -3.70 -2.18
N ARG A 230 8.85 -3.04 -2.02
CA ARG A 230 8.74 -1.59 -2.19
C ARG A 230 9.50 -0.81 -1.12
N LEU A 231 9.43 -1.22 0.14
CA LEU A 231 10.13 -0.56 1.24
C LEU A 231 11.65 -0.63 1.09
N GLY A 232 12.20 -1.76 0.64
CA GLY A 232 13.63 -1.89 0.35
C GLY A 232 14.11 -0.80 -0.63
N ARG A 233 13.43 -0.66 -1.77
CA ARG A 233 13.72 0.42 -2.72
C ARG A 233 13.58 1.83 -2.12
N LEU A 234 12.58 2.02 -1.27
CA LEU A 234 12.36 3.32 -0.60
C LEU A 234 13.48 3.65 0.38
N LEU A 235 14.06 2.66 1.06
CA LEU A 235 15.19 2.85 1.97
C LEU A 235 16.44 3.28 1.19
N ASP A 236 16.73 2.63 0.06
CA ASP A 236 17.85 3.03 -0.80
C ASP A 236 17.65 4.42 -1.39
N THR A 237 16.41 4.73 -1.80
CA THR A 237 16.04 6.08 -2.27
C THR A 237 16.17 7.13 -1.16
N ALA A 238 15.86 6.78 0.09
CA ALA A 238 16.00 7.68 1.22
C ALA A 238 17.46 7.99 1.54
N ASP A 239 18.35 6.99 1.50
CA ASP A 239 19.80 7.19 1.62
C ASP A 239 20.33 8.10 0.51
N LEU A 240 19.89 7.89 -0.75
CA LEU A 240 20.23 8.76 -1.86
C LEU A 240 19.78 10.21 -1.64
N ALA A 241 18.54 10.41 -1.20
CA ALA A 241 18.03 11.74 -0.88
C ALA A 241 18.83 12.39 0.26
N ALA A 242 19.21 11.62 1.28
CA ALA A 242 20.04 12.09 2.38
C ALA A 242 21.45 12.48 1.93
N ALA A 243 22.07 11.68 1.05
CA ALA A 243 23.36 11.97 0.44
C ALA A 243 23.30 13.30 -0.34
N MET A 244 22.33 13.44 -1.25
CA MET A 244 22.13 14.69 -2.00
C MET A 244 21.89 15.90 -1.09
N THR A 245 21.18 15.70 0.02
CA THR A 245 20.93 16.78 0.99
C THR A 245 22.20 17.16 1.74
N LEU A 246 22.97 16.17 2.22
CA LEU A 246 24.28 16.42 2.84
C LEU A 246 25.21 17.19 1.91
N ASP A 247 25.24 16.79 0.64
CA ASP A 247 26.05 17.42 -0.40
C ASP A 247 25.63 18.88 -0.65
N ALA A 248 24.33 19.12 -0.86
CA ALA A 248 23.77 20.46 -1.10
C ALA A 248 23.96 21.42 0.10
N PHE A 249 23.97 20.90 1.33
CA PHE A 249 24.16 21.70 2.54
C PHE A 249 25.64 21.82 2.96
N ALA A 250 26.58 21.28 2.18
CA ALA A 250 28.00 21.20 2.54
C ALA A 250 28.22 20.59 3.95
N GLY A 251 27.56 19.46 4.19
CA GLY A 251 27.50 18.77 5.47
C GLY A 251 28.83 18.18 5.93
N ARG A 252 28.84 17.68 7.17
CA ARG A 252 30.00 17.04 7.82
C ARG A 252 29.90 15.53 7.71
N SER A 253 30.72 14.92 6.87
CA SER A 253 30.73 13.46 6.67
C SER A 253 31.29 12.70 7.88
N GLY A 254 31.98 13.39 8.79
CA GLY A 254 32.56 12.79 10.00
C GLY A 254 31.55 12.00 10.86
N ALA A 255 30.26 12.34 10.80
CA ALA A 255 29.18 11.61 11.46
C ALA A 255 28.85 10.25 10.83
N LEU A 256 29.26 10.04 9.58
CA LEU A 256 29.03 8.81 8.81
C LEU A 256 30.19 7.84 8.88
N ARG A 257 31.31 8.21 9.53
CA ARG A 257 32.55 7.43 9.63
C ARG A 257 32.31 6.02 10.14
N GLU A 258 33.00 5.05 9.55
CA GLU A 258 32.82 3.64 9.86
C GLU A 258 33.08 3.33 11.34
N GLU A 259 34.17 3.87 11.88
CA GLU A 259 34.57 3.73 13.28
C GLU A 259 33.53 4.32 14.25
N VAL A 260 32.75 5.32 13.84
CA VAL A 260 31.67 5.88 14.68
C VAL A 260 30.53 4.87 14.79
N HIS A 261 30.18 4.20 13.69
CA HIS A 261 29.11 3.21 13.68
C HIS A 261 29.55 1.85 14.22
N ALA A 262 30.83 1.52 14.15
CA ALA A 262 31.40 0.34 14.81
C ALA A 262 31.23 0.37 16.33
N LEU A 263 31.22 1.57 16.95
CA LEU A 263 30.97 1.73 18.39
C LEU A 263 29.52 1.44 18.81
N ARG A 264 28.57 1.46 17.86
CA ARG A 264 27.16 1.11 18.08
C ARG A 264 26.64 0.25 16.92
N PRO A 265 26.95 -1.07 16.93
CA PRO A 265 26.93 -1.91 15.72
C PRO A 265 25.53 -2.46 15.38
N HIS A 266 24.53 -1.59 15.27
CA HIS A 266 23.25 -1.98 14.66
C HIS A 266 23.45 -2.19 13.14
N PRO A 267 23.09 -3.36 12.58
CA PRO A 267 23.38 -3.69 11.18
C PRO A 267 22.84 -2.66 10.19
N GLY A 268 21.57 -2.29 10.29
CA GLY A 268 20.96 -1.29 9.42
C GLY A 268 21.62 0.09 9.54
N GLN A 269 22.09 0.46 10.74
CA GLN A 269 22.79 1.73 10.97
C GLN A 269 24.14 1.76 10.26
N ILE A 270 24.92 0.69 10.40
CA ILE A 270 26.20 0.52 9.70
C ILE A 270 25.96 0.59 8.19
N GLU A 271 24.95 -0.13 7.70
CA GLU A 271 24.61 -0.20 6.29
C GLU A 271 24.21 1.16 5.71
N SER A 272 23.32 1.89 6.39
CA SER A 272 22.88 3.22 5.93
C SER A 272 24.06 4.20 5.88
N ALA A 273 24.93 4.16 6.90
CA ALA A 273 26.13 4.99 6.91
C ALA A 273 27.09 4.63 5.77
N ARG A 274 27.34 3.33 5.56
CA ARG A 274 28.18 2.82 4.48
C ARG A 274 27.67 3.28 3.11
N HIS A 275 26.39 3.04 2.84
CA HIS A 275 25.77 3.39 1.56
C HIS A 275 25.82 4.89 1.29
N VAL A 276 25.54 5.76 2.28
CA VAL A 276 25.64 7.21 2.10
C VAL A 276 27.08 7.68 1.92
N ARG A 277 28.07 7.07 2.61
CA ARG A 277 29.49 7.36 2.35
C ARG A 277 29.87 7.03 0.90
N GLU A 278 29.42 5.89 0.38
CA GLU A 278 29.69 5.46 -1.00
C GLU A 278 29.10 6.43 -2.02
N LEU A 279 27.84 6.85 -1.81
CA LEU A 279 27.18 7.84 -2.67
C LEU A 279 27.87 9.22 -2.66
N LEU A 280 28.57 9.55 -1.58
CA LEU A 280 29.27 10.82 -1.37
C LEU A 280 30.77 10.77 -1.70
N GLY A 281 31.30 9.62 -2.14
CA GLY A 281 32.75 9.37 -2.23
C GLY A 281 33.54 10.40 -3.05
N ASP A 282 32.93 10.95 -4.10
CA ASP A 282 33.55 11.94 -5.00
C ASP A 282 33.07 13.38 -4.75
N SER A 283 32.32 13.62 -3.67
CA SER A 283 31.84 14.97 -3.36
C SER A 283 32.99 15.91 -2.96
N THR A 284 33.00 17.09 -3.57
CA THR A 284 33.89 18.21 -3.22
C THR A 284 33.20 19.27 -2.36
N LEU A 285 31.92 19.07 -2.03
CA LEU A 285 31.11 20.02 -1.26
C LEU A 285 31.05 19.66 0.23
N LEU A 286 31.49 18.47 0.63
CA LEU A 286 31.49 18.04 2.02
C LEU A 286 32.73 18.48 2.78
N ASP A 287 32.61 18.51 4.11
CA ASP A 287 33.71 18.71 5.06
C ASP A 287 34.56 19.95 4.85
N ILE A 288 34.01 20.94 4.15
CA ILE A 288 34.69 22.19 3.84
C ILE A 288 35.23 22.81 5.11
N ALA A 289 36.55 23.00 5.14
CA ALA A 289 37.23 23.29 6.38
C ALA A 289 36.70 24.59 6.99
N TYR A 290 36.49 24.61 8.31
CA TYR A 290 35.81 25.69 9.04
C TYR A 290 36.43 27.09 8.90
N HIS A 291 37.63 27.16 8.34
CA HIS A 291 38.40 28.39 8.10
C HIS A 291 38.40 28.80 6.62
N LEU A 292 37.66 28.09 5.76
CA LEU A 292 37.42 28.41 4.37
C LEU A 292 36.02 29.01 4.23
N VAL A 293 35.94 30.17 3.59
CA VAL A 293 34.70 30.96 3.49
C VAL A 293 34.33 31.05 2.01
N PRO A 294 33.10 30.68 1.63
CA PRO A 294 32.70 30.77 0.23
C PRO A 294 32.52 32.24 -0.16
N ARG A 295 33.10 32.63 -1.29
CA ARG A 295 32.83 33.90 -1.96
C ARG A 295 32.40 33.65 -3.41
N PHE A 296 31.31 34.30 -3.80
CA PHE A 296 31.00 34.46 -5.22
C PHE A 296 32.02 35.41 -5.83
N ARG A 297 32.72 34.93 -6.84
CA ARG A 297 33.52 35.78 -7.71
C ARG A 297 32.77 35.97 -9.01
N THR A 298 32.88 37.18 -9.56
CA THR A 298 32.41 37.44 -10.92
C THR A 298 33.16 36.49 -11.86
N TRP A 299 32.40 35.81 -12.71
CA TRP A 299 32.94 34.87 -13.69
C TRP A 299 34.07 35.51 -14.50
N SER A 300 35.17 34.78 -14.68
CA SER A 300 36.27 35.17 -15.56
C SER A 300 36.57 34.06 -16.56
N ALA A 301 36.86 34.42 -17.81
CA ALA A 301 37.12 33.45 -18.88
C ALA A 301 38.32 32.52 -18.64
N GLN A 302 39.18 32.86 -17.66
CA GLN A 302 40.32 32.04 -17.25
C GLN A 302 39.98 31.05 -16.14
N ALA A 303 38.81 31.19 -15.50
CA ALA A 303 38.45 30.33 -14.37
C ALA A 303 38.34 28.87 -14.82
N TRP A 304 37.73 28.60 -15.97
CA TRP A 304 37.36 27.25 -16.39
C TRP A 304 37.81 26.95 -17.83
N SER A 305 38.36 25.75 -18.04
CA SER A 305 39.04 25.34 -19.26
C SER A 305 38.12 24.73 -20.33
N GLU A 306 36.91 24.27 -19.95
CA GLU A 306 35.99 23.61 -20.88
C GLU A 306 34.76 24.47 -21.22
N PRO A 307 34.27 24.46 -22.49
CA PRO A 307 33.11 25.24 -22.90
C PRO A 307 31.82 24.94 -22.13
N ALA A 308 31.61 23.69 -21.70
CA ALA A 308 30.46 23.28 -20.91
C ALA A 308 30.46 23.90 -19.51
N GLN A 309 31.65 24.09 -18.94
CA GLN A 309 31.84 24.80 -17.70
C GLN A 309 31.55 26.29 -17.98
N GLN A 310 32.16 26.92 -18.99
CA GLN A 310 32.04 28.36 -19.25
C GLN A 310 30.59 28.89 -19.41
N ALA A 311 29.61 28.02 -19.65
CA ALA A 311 28.19 28.34 -19.66
C ALA A 311 27.58 28.71 -18.28
N LEU A 312 28.27 28.42 -17.15
CA LEU A 312 27.81 28.80 -15.82
C LEU A 312 28.27 30.25 -15.49
N GLY A 313 27.33 31.12 -15.15
CA GLY A 313 27.57 32.57 -15.01
C GLY A 313 28.23 33.05 -13.71
N PHE A 314 28.75 32.15 -12.86
CA PHE A 314 29.41 32.50 -11.60
C PHE A 314 30.44 31.44 -11.19
N ASP A 315 31.43 31.86 -10.40
CA ASP A 315 32.45 30.97 -9.81
C ASP A 315 32.35 30.99 -8.27
N ILE A 316 32.51 29.82 -7.65
CA ILE A 316 32.54 29.66 -6.18
C ILE A 316 34.00 29.47 -5.76
N ALA A 317 34.57 30.46 -5.07
CA ALA A 317 35.92 30.40 -4.54
C ALA A 317 35.93 30.35 -3.00
N TRP A 318 37.03 29.87 -2.43
CA TRP A 318 37.23 29.76 -0.97
C TRP A 318 38.36 30.69 -0.51
N ASP A 319 38.06 31.59 0.44
CA ASP A 319 39.09 32.42 1.08
C ASP A 319 39.51 31.82 2.44
N TRP A 320 40.82 31.77 2.68
CA TRP A 320 41.40 31.31 3.94
C TRP A 320 41.34 32.37 5.05
N VAL A 321 40.88 31.98 6.24
CA VAL A 321 40.88 32.83 7.44
C VAL A 321 42.10 32.54 8.31
N PRO A 322 43.02 33.50 8.55
CA PRO A 322 44.20 33.31 9.41
C PRO A 322 43.85 32.97 10.86
N PRO A 323 44.66 32.14 11.57
CA PRO A 323 44.40 31.70 12.95
C PRO A 323 44.12 32.83 13.96
N SER A 324 44.80 33.97 13.83
CA SER A 324 44.62 35.15 14.68
C SER A 324 43.23 35.77 14.56
N GLN A 325 42.53 35.54 13.44
CA GLN A 325 41.20 36.08 13.16
C GLN A 325 40.07 35.08 13.47
N ARG A 326 40.41 33.89 13.99
CA ARG A 326 39.46 32.82 14.35
C ARG A 326 38.89 32.97 15.77
N HIS A 327 39.39 33.93 16.56
CA HIS A 327 39.01 34.13 17.97
C HIS A 327 37.99 35.25 18.14
N GLY A 328 36.99 35.03 19.00
CA GLY A 328 35.92 35.98 19.32
C GLY A 328 34.55 35.47 18.86
N ARG A 329 33.84 34.80 19.78
CA ARG A 329 32.56 34.11 19.53
C ARG A 329 31.57 34.99 18.77
N GLU A 330 31.43 36.28 19.09
CA GLU A 330 30.47 37.16 18.42
C GLU A 330 30.92 37.75 17.08
N ALA A 331 32.19 38.15 16.95
CA ALA A 331 32.71 38.75 15.71
C ALA A 331 32.76 37.73 14.57
N PHE A 332 33.05 36.47 14.90
CA PHE A 332 33.00 35.32 13.98
C PHE A 332 31.59 34.88 13.61
N TYR A 333 30.53 35.22 14.35
CA TYR A 333 29.15 34.96 13.89
C TYR A 333 28.55 36.13 13.11
N ARG A 334 28.97 37.37 13.39
CA ARG A 334 28.49 38.58 12.71
C ARG A 334 29.06 38.75 11.29
N ARG A 335 30.33 38.40 11.06
CA ARG A 335 30.98 38.48 9.73
C ARG A 335 30.47 37.45 8.72
N PHE A 336 29.84 36.39 9.21
CA PHE A 336 29.45 35.21 8.45
C PHE A 336 27.93 35.01 8.54
N GLN A 337 27.19 36.12 8.53
CA GLN A 337 25.76 36.09 8.27
C GLN A 337 25.51 35.34 6.97
N PRO A 338 24.54 34.43 6.95
CA PRO A 338 24.51 33.36 5.99
C PRO A 338 24.22 33.89 4.58
N PHE A 339 24.69 33.13 3.60
CA PHE A 339 23.96 32.89 2.35
C PHE A 339 22.45 33.06 2.60
N ARG A 340 21.68 33.79 1.78
CA ARG A 340 20.22 33.78 1.92
C ARG A 340 19.73 32.32 1.83
N GLY A 341 19.48 31.66 2.98
CA GLY A 341 19.15 30.24 3.12
C GLY A 341 20.18 29.32 3.81
N GLY A 342 21.40 29.77 4.11
CA GLY A 342 22.44 28.95 4.79
C GLY A 342 22.34 28.94 6.31
N LYS A 343 22.73 27.85 6.98
CA LYS A 343 22.84 27.81 8.46
C LYS A 343 24.00 28.67 8.96
N LYS A 344 23.86 29.26 10.15
CA LYS A 344 25.02 29.75 10.93
C LYS A 344 26.04 28.61 11.06
N HIS A 345 27.33 28.88 10.90
CA HIS A 345 28.40 27.89 11.07
C HIS A 345 28.26 27.13 12.40
N GLN A 346 27.99 25.83 12.37
CA GLN A 346 27.86 24.97 13.55
C GLN A 346 28.86 23.83 13.48
N PRO A 347 29.41 23.38 14.63
CA PRO A 347 30.40 22.28 14.67
C PRO A 347 29.80 20.93 14.27
N GLN A 348 28.48 20.85 14.15
CA GLN A 348 27.74 19.64 13.86
C GLN A 348 26.50 19.99 13.03
N ASP A 349 26.10 19.08 12.15
CA ASP A 349 24.83 19.22 11.46
C ASP A 349 23.64 18.95 12.39
N ALA A 350 22.46 19.40 11.94
CA ALA A 350 21.21 19.07 12.59
C ALA A 350 20.93 17.56 12.52
N TYR A 351 20.09 17.07 13.43
CA TYR A 351 19.79 15.65 13.55
C TYR A 351 19.23 15.03 12.27
N CYS A 352 18.47 15.78 11.47
CA CYS A 352 17.94 15.30 10.20
C CYS A 352 19.03 14.91 9.17
N LEU A 353 20.26 15.40 9.34
CA LEU A 353 21.41 15.01 8.53
C LEU A 353 22.33 14.05 9.31
N ARG A 354 22.73 14.45 10.53
CA ARG A 354 23.71 13.72 11.33
C ARG A 354 23.19 12.41 11.92
N CYS A 355 21.91 12.36 12.27
CA CYS A 355 21.29 11.17 12.87
C CYS A 355 20.60 10.28 11.81
N MET A 356 20.79 10.57 10.52
CA MET A 356 20.18 9.81 9.44
C MET A 356 20.53 8.32 9.51
N PRO A 357 21.79 7.88 9.73
CA PRO A 357 22.10 6.46 9.78
C PRO A 357 21.35 5.72 10.91
N GLN A 358 21.15 6.38 12.05
CA GLN A 358 20.42 5.83 13.19
C GLN A 358 18.93 5.68 12.86
N VAL A 359 18.35 6.62 12.12
CA VAL A 359 16.94 6.60 11.73
C VAL A 359 16.69 5.62 10.59
N HIS A 360 17.39 5.78 9.46
CA HIS A 360 17.25 4.90 8.30
C HIS A 360 17.63 3.46 8.67
N GLY A 361 18.69 3.32 9.47
CA GLY A 361 19.15 2.03 9.94
C GLY A 361 18.15 1.29 10.82
N ALA A 362 17.44 1.99 11.71
CA ALA A 362 16.38 1.36 12.51
C ALA A 362 15.22 0.84 11.64
N VAL A 363 14.91 1.53 10.53
CA VAL A 363 13.89 1.07 9.57
C VAL A 363 14.41 -0.09 8.73
N ARG A 364 15.69 -0.10 8.35
CA ARG A 364 16.35 -1.27 7.71
C ARG A 364 16.34 -2.48 8.63
N ASP A 365 16.59 -2.31 9.93
CA ASP A 365 16.52 -3.41 10.90
C ASP A 365 15.08 -3.95 11.04
N ALA A 366 14.07 -3.07 11.05
CA ALA A 366 12.67 -3.48 11.04
C ALA A 366 12.27 -4.23 9.75
N HIS A 367 12.75 -3.76 8.60
CA HIS A 367 12.57 -4.40 7.30
C HIS A 367 13.22 -5.79 7.28
N ALA A 368 14.48 -5.91 7.72
CA ALA A 368 15.19 -7.18 7.80
C ALA A 368 14.52 -8.16 8.78
N GLN A 369 14.02 -7.65 9.91
CA GLN A 369 13.25 -8.43 10.87
C GLN A 369 11.99 -9.04 10.24
N ALA A 370 11.27 -8.25 9.45
CA ALA A 370 10.07 -8.72 8.76
C ALA A 370 10.40 -9.68 7.61
N CYS A 371 11.46 -9.41 6.84
CA CYS A 371 11.92 -10.29 5.77
C CYS A 371 12.17 -11.70 6.26
N ARG A 372 12.91 -11.89 7.37
CA ARG A 372 13.16 -13.22 7.94
C ARG A 372 11.88 -13.96 8.34
N VAL A 373 10.89 -13.27 8.92
CA VAL A 373 9.60 -13.91 9.28
C VAL A 373 8.84 -14.35 8.03
N ILE A 374 8.84 -13.50 7.00
CA ILE A 374 8.19 -13.77 5.72
C ILE A 374 8.90 -14.89 4.94
N ASP A 375 10.22 -14.96 4.99
CA ASP A 375 11.00 -16.02 4.34
C ASP A 375 10.69 -17.40 4.93
N ILE A 376 10.40 -17.48 6.23
CA ILE A 376 9.88 -18.69 6.89
C ILE A 376 8.47 -19.01 6.40
N GLU A 377 7.55 -18.03 6.47
CA GLU A 377 6.14 -18.24 6.12
C GLU A 377 5.95 -18.65 4.65
N LEU A 378 6.75 -18.11 3.73
CA LEU A 378 6.70 -18.43 2.30
C LEU A 378 6.85 -19.91 1.99
N ASN A 379 7.56 -20.64 2.84
CA ASN A 379 7.90 -22.03 2.68
C ASN A 379 7.32 -22.90 3.82
N ALA A 380 6.33 -22.38 4.53
CA ALA A 380 5.61 -23.07 5.59
C ALA A 380 4.28 -23.68 5.10
N VAL A 381 3.80 -24.69 5.82
CA VAL A 381 2.46 -25.26 5.61
C VAL A 381 1.45 -24.49 6.45
N THR A 382 0.86 -23.45 5.86
CA THR A 382 -0.24 -22.68 6.47
C THR A 382 -1.59 -23.27 6.04
N ASP A 383 -2.02 -24.31 6.74
CA ASP A 383 -3.26 -25.05 6.48
C ASP A 383 -3.73 -25.79 7.75
N ASN A 384 -4.96 -26.31 7.73
CA ASN A 384 -5.51 -27.17 8.77
C ASN A 384 -6.71 -27.99 8.24
N PRO A 385 -6.89 -29.25 8.69
CA PRO A 385 -5.89 -30.08 9.38
C PRO A 385 -4.70 -30.42 8.47
N LEU A 386 -3.61 -30.88 9.08
CA LEU A 386 -2.39 -31.31 8.41
C LEU A 386 -2.40 -32.83 8.25
N ILE A 387 -2.02 -33.31 7.06
CA ILE A 387 -1.99 -34.72 6.71
C ILE A 387 -0.54 -35.20 6.74
N VAL A 388 -0.21 -36.15 7.61
CA VAL A 388 1.14 -36.71 7.81
C VAL A 388 1.11 -38.24 7.66
N PRO A 389 0.98 -38.74 6.42
CA PRO A 389 0.74 -40.17 6.18
C PRO A 389 1.96 -41.05 6.50
N ASP A 390 3.15 -40.46 6.65
CA ASP A 390 4.40 -41.16 6.98
C ASP A 390 4.62 -41.35 8.49
N THR A 391 3.79 -40.73 9.34
CA THR A 391 3.85 -40.95 10.78
C THR A 391 3.44 -42.38 11.11
N ALA A 392 4.17 -43.03 12.02
CA ALA A 392 3.89 -44.40 12.44
C ALA A 392 2.42 -44.58 12.81
N ASP A 393 1.76 -45.56 12.16
CA ASP A 393 0.36 -45.85 12.42
C ASP A 393 0.21 -46.51 13.79
N THR A 394 -0.30 -45.74 14.75
CA THR A 394 -0.60 -46.20 16.11
C THR A 394 -2.03 -46.69 16.25
N GLY A 395 -2.81 -46.73 15.15
CA GLY A 395 -4.25 -46.96 15.15
C GLY A 395 -5.10 -45.74 15.52
N ALA A 396 -4.49 -44.60 15.83
CA ALA A 396 -5.17 -43.34 16.14
C ALA A 396 -5.00 -42.33 15.01
N ILE A 397 -6.10 -41.99 14.31
CA ILE A 397 -6.06 -41.08 13.16
C ILE A 397 -5.56 -39.68 13.53
N GLU A 398 -5.76 -39.23 14.76
CA GLU A 398 -5.33 -37.91 15.25
C GLU A 398 -3.80 -37.74 15.22
N GLN A 399 -3.04 -38.84 15.14
CA GLN A 399 -1.58 -38.82 14.96
C GLN A 399 -1.16 -38.61 13.50
N GLN A 400 -2.07 -38.86 12.55
CA GLN A 400 -1.83 -38.77 11.11
C GLN A 400 -2.61 -37.62 10.44
N VAL A 401 -3.70 -37.14 11.07
CA VAL A 401 -4.52 -36.01 10.67
C VAL A 401 -4.57 -35.02 11.83
N ILE A 402 -3.61 -34.09 11.83
CA ILE A 402 -3.33 -33.24 12.97
C ILE A 402 -4.10 -31.92 12.82
N SER A 403 -4.96 -31.62 13.79
CA SER A 403 -5.58 -30.30 13.89
C SER A 403 -4.63 -29.32 14.58
N ALA A 404 -4.28 -28.24 13.90
CA ALA A 404 -3.33 -27.23 14.36
C ALA A 404 -3.73 -25.81 13.93
N GLY A 405 -3.13 -24.80 14.56
CA GLY A 405 -3.36 -23.38 14.28
C GLY A 405 -2.46 -22.78 13.20
N HIS A 406 -1.93 -23.57 12.26
CA HIS A 406 -0.95 -23.11 11.27
C HIS A 406 -1.49 -22.05 10.30
N PHE A 407 -2.81 -21.87 10.23
CA PHE A 407 -3.44 -20.78 9.47
C PHE A 407 -3.36 -19.42 10.17
N HIS A 408 -2.92 -19.34 11.43
CA HIS A 408 -2.99 -18.13 12.22
C HIS A 408 -1.85 -17.15 11.86
N GLY A 409 -2.20 -16.00 11.29
CA GLY A 409 -1.23 -15.00 10.78
C GLY A 409 -0.51 -14.14 11.82
N MET A 410 -0.39 -14.59 13.08
CA MET A 410 0.19 -13.77 14.16
C MET A 410 1.64 -13.36 13.90
N PRO A 411 2.53 -14.26 13.39
CA PRO A 411 3.92 -13.89 13.10
C PRO A 411 4.01 -12.74 12.09
N LEU A 412 3.22 -12.81 11.02
CA LEU A 412 3.15 -11.77 9.99
C LEU A 412 2.58 -10.46 10.54
N ALA A 413 1.51 -10.54 11.33
CA ALA A 413 0.87 -9.37 11.91
C ALA A 413 1.83 -8.57 12.82
N LEU A 414 2.60 -9.26 13.68
CA LEU A 414 3.59 -8.62 14.55
C LEU A 414 4.73 -8.00 13.74
N ALA A 415 5.29 -8.74 12.78
CA ALA A 415 6.36 -8.26 11.92
C ALA A 415 5.95 -7.00 11.13
N MET A 416 4.77 -7.02 10.50
CA MET A 416 4.27 -5.89 9.73
C MET A 416 3.81 -4.72 10.62
N SER A 417 3.40 -4.97 11.86
CA SER A 417 3.13 -3.90 12.83
C SER A 417 4.41 -3.15 13.21
N TYR A 418 5.52 -3.87 13.39
CA TYR A 418 6.82 -3.24 13.64
C TYR A 418 7.26 -2.39 12.44
N VAL A 419 7.15 -2.92 11.22
CA VAL A 419 7.45 -2.15 9.99
C VAL A 419 6.55 -0.92 9.86
N LYS A 420 5.24 -1.07 10.10
CA LYS A 420 4.29 0.04 10.07
C LYS A 420 4.66 1.15 11.05
N ALA A 421 5.13 0.79 12.25
CA ALA A 421 5.58 1.75 13.25
C ALA A 421 6.91 2.43 12.86
N ALA A 422 7.77 1.76 12.09
CA ALA A 422 9.07 2.28 11.67
C ALA A 422 8.97 3.33 10.53
N ILE A 423 8.03 3.15 9.57
CA ILE A 423 7.91 4.01 8.38
C ILE A 423 7.72 5.51 8.70
N PRO A 424 6.87 5.93 9.65
CA PRO A 424 6.70 7.36 9.97
C PRO A 424 7.98 8.05 10.43
N VAL A 425 8.92 7.31 11.04
CA VAL A 425 10.20 7.86 11.49
C VAL A 425 11.05 8.29 10.29
N LEU A 426 11.04 7.50 9.22
CA LEU A 426 11.69 7.84 7.95
C LEU A 426 11.07 9.10 7.32
N ALA A 427 9.74 9.15 7.28
CA ALA A 427 9.00 10.28 6.70
C ALA A 427 9.25 11.60 7.47
N LEU A 428 9.31 11.55 8.81
CA LEU A 428 9.58 12.72 9.64
C LEU A 428 11.01 13.25 9.45
N ALA A 429 12.00 12.36 9.34
CA ALA A 429 13.37 12.75 9.07
C ALA A 429 13.49 13.50 7.74
N ILE A 430 12.87 12.96 6.67
CA ILE A 430 12.84 13.60 5.35
C ILE A 430 12.10 14.95 5.42
N ALA A 431 10.89 14.99 5.98
CA ALA A 431 10.11 16.23 6.07
C ALA A 431 10.82 17.33 6.87
N SER A 432 11.61 16.97 7.89
CA SER A 432 12.38 17.93 8.69
C SER A 432 13.60 18.55 7.98
N THR A 433 14.03 17.99 6.85
CA THR A 433 15.03 18.60 5.96
C THR A 433 14.43 19.60 4.97
N ILE A 434 13.11 19.54 4.77
CA ILE A 434 12.38 20.35 3.81
C ILE A 434 11.64 21.44 4.59
N SER A 435 12.14 22.68 4.55
CA SER A 435 11.23 23.81 4.67
C SER A 435 10.35 23.76 3.44
N LEU A 436 9.20 23.08 3.52
CA LEU A 436 8.20 23.18 2.48
C LEU A 436 7.95 24.68 2.33
N PRO A 437 8.14 25.27 1.14
CA PRO A 437 7.82 26.66 0.97
C PRO A 437 6.38 26.83 1.43
N GLU A 438 6.03 27.92 2.12
CA GLU A 438 4.64 28.20 2.57
C GLU A 438 3.61 28.07 1.44
N LYS A 439 4.11 28.05 0.19
CA LYS A 439 3.38 27.85 -1.05
C LYS A 439 3.03 26.40 -1.38
N LEU A 440 3.66 25.37 -0.80
CA LEU A 440 3.36 23.97 -1.13
C LEU A 440 2.42 23.35 -0.09
N ILE A 441 1.23 22.91 -0.53
CA ILE A 441 0.17 22.37 0.34
C ILE A 441 -0.20 20.96 -0.13
N TYR A 442 -0.43 20.03 0.79
CA TYR A 442 -1.03 18.74 0.48
C TYR A 442 -2.52 18.74 0.84
N ASN A 443 -3.39 18.49 -0.14
CA ASN A 443 -4.81 18.25 0.09
C ASN A 443 -5.06 16.76 0.29
N ALA A 444 -5.49 16.38 1.49
CA ALA A 444 -5.83 15.01 1.86
C ALA A 444 -7.34 14.71 1.71
N SER A 445 -8.17 15.71 1.41
CA SER A 445 -9.63 15.54 1.35
C SER A 445 -10.11 15.29 -0.07
N ALA A 446 -11.04 14.36 -0.25
CA ALA A 446 -11.73 14.09 -1.51
C ALA A 446 -12.67 15.24 -1.96
N SER A 447 -12.85 16.28 -1.14
CA SER A 447 -13.62 17.48 -1.51
C SER A 447 -12.96 18.30 -2.63
N ALA A 448 -11.69 18.04 -2.94
CA ALA A 448 -10.97 18.55 -4.10
C ALA A 448 -10.02 17.43 -4.58
N PRO A 449 -9.39 17.53 -5.76
CA PRO A 449 -8.43 16.51 -6.17
C PRO A 449 -7.34 16.30 -5.11
N ILE A 450 -7.13 15.07 -4.68
CA ILE A 450 -6.11 14.74 -3.68
C ILE A 450 -4.72 14.93 -4.31
N GLY A 451 -3.78 15.49 -3.55
CA GLY A 451 -2.40 15.68 -4.00
C GLY A 451 -1.78 16.99 -3.53
N PHE A 452 -0.60 17.29 -4.08
CA PHE A 452 0.12 18.53 -3.78
C PHE A 452 -0.34 19.68 -4.67
N TYR A 453 -0.38 20.87 -4.09
CA TYR A 453 -0.75 22.12 -4.71
C TYR A 453 0.31 23.18 -4.47
N TRP A 454 0.60 23.95 -5.49
CA TRP A 454 1.45 25.13 -5.41
C TRP A 454 0.60 26.38 -5.32
N LEU A 455 0.88 27.24 -4.34
CA LEU A 455 0.22 28.51 -4.15
C LEU A 455 0.96 29.64 -4.85
N ASP A 456 0.19 30.49 -5.50
CA ASP A 456 0.63 31.80 -5.95
C ASP A 456 -0.43 32.87 -5.62
N HIS A 457 -0.07 34.12 -5.89
CA HIS A 457 -0.92 35.29 -5.69
C HIS A 457 -1.40 35.89 -7.02
N GLN A 458 -1.49 35.07 -8.08
CA GLN A 458 -2.10 35.51 -9.32
C GLN A 458 -3.57 35.86 -9.09
N PRO A 459 -4.16 36.75 -9.92
CA PRO A 459 -5.59 36.99 -9.92
C PRO A 459 -6.37 35.67 -10.01
N VAL A 460 -7.42 35.57 -9.20
CA VAL A 460 -8.29 34.40 -9.14
C VAL A 460 -9.41 34.55 -10.16
N GLU A 461 -9.52 33.57 -11.05
CA GLU A 461 -10.51 33.50 -12.12
C GLU A 461 -11.47 32.31 -11.94
N ARG A 462 -12.54 32.25 -12.76
CA ARG A 462 -13.46 31.12 -12.76
C ARG A 462 -12.72 29.85 -13.22
N GLY A 463 -12.89 28.76 -12.49
CA GLY A 463 -12.24 27.47 -12.76
C GLY A 463 -10.97 27.23 -11.95
N ASP A 464 -10.37 28.28 -11.38
CA ASP A 464 -9.21 28.13 -10.51
C ASP A 464 -9.56 27.38 -9.23
N TYR A 465 -8.60 26.62 -8.72
CA TYR A 465 -8.62 26.19 -7.33
C TYR A 465 -8.00 27.27 -6.47
N VAL A 466 -8.56 27.51 -5.29
CA VAL A 466 -8.07 28.45 -4.31
C VAL A 466 -7.97 27.79 -2.95
N LEU A 467 -6.94 28.16 -2.20
CA LEU A 467 -6.89 27.88 -0.78
C LEU A 467 -7.64 28.99 -0.05
N VAL A 468 -8.69 28.62 0.69
CA VAL A 468 -9.57 29.57 1.37
C VAL A 468 -9.65 29.26 2.86
N ARG A 469 -9.60 30.30 3.70
CA ARG A 469 -9.85 30.20 5.14
C ARG A 469 -11.33 29.91 5.39
N VAL A 470 -11.63 29.19 6.46
CA VAL A 470 -13.01 28.87 6.84
C VAL A 470 -13.78 30.18 7.08
N PRO A 471 -14.93 30.43 6.40
CA PRO A 471 -15.74 31.61 6.66
C PRO A 471 -16.26 31.61 8.10
N GLU A 472 -16.20 32.76 8.77
CA GLU A 472 -16.50 32.89 10.22
C GLU A 472 -17.87 32.30 10.59
N ARG A 473 -18.88 32.54 9.77
CA ARG A 473 -20.26 32.04 9.95
C ARG A 473 -20.40 30.52 10.06
N VAL A 474 -19.43 29.75 9.56
CA VAL A 474 -19.43 28.29 9.64
C VAL A 474 -18.23 27.73 10.41
N ARG A 475 -17.41 28.59 11.02
CA ARG A 475 -16.17 28.18 11.71
C ARG A 475 -16.45 27.25 12.90
N ILE A 476 -17.38 27.66 13.77
CA ILE A 476 -17.81 26.86 14.93
C ILE A 476 -18.37 25.50 14.47
N LEU A 477 -19.21 25.51 13.44
CA LEU A 477 -19.83 24.30 12.91
C LEU A 477 -18.80 23.29 12.38
N VAL A 478 -17.80 23.78 11.64
CA VAL A 478 -16.72 22.96 11.06
C VAL A 478 -15.89 22.30 12.16
N GLU A 479 -15.63 23.04 13.25
CA GLU A 479 -14.88 22.56 14.41
C GLU A 479 -15.67 21.55 15.24
N GLU A 480 -16.91 21.87 15.63
CA GLU A 480 -17.78 20.98 16.42
C GLU A 480 -18.06 19.65 15.70
N ARG A 481 -18.12 19.66 14.36
CA ARG A 481 -18.39 18.46 13.56
C ARG A 481 -17.16 17.65 13.21
N GLY A 482 -15.96 18.14 13.57
CA GLY A 482 -14.70 17.48 13.26
C GLY A 482 -14.41 17.40 11.75
N TYR A 483 -14.96 18.32 10.95
CA TYR A 483 -14.73 18.31 9.50
C TYR A 483 -13.30 18.70 9.16
N LEU A 484 -12.80 19.77 9.80
CA LEU A 484 -11.45 20.32 9.73
C LEU A 484 -11.22 21.16 11.01
N PRO A 485 -10.00 21.29 11.53
CA PRO A 485 -9.73 22.27 12.57
C PRO A 485 -10.02 23.69 12.05
N ALA A 486 -10.61 24.57 12.88
CA ALA A 486 -11.09 25.89 12.47
C ALA A 486 -10.04 26.79 11.78
N ASN A 487 -8.77 26.61 12.13
CA ASN A 487 -7.65 27.40 11.60
C ASN A 487 -6.99 26.79 10.34
N VAL A 488 -7.44 25.61 9.91
CA VAL A 488 -6.89 24.93 8.73
C VAL A 488 -7.70 25.36 7.50
N PRO A 489 -7.08 26.04 6.52
CA PRO A 489 -7.76 26.41 5.29
C PRO A 489 -7.99 25.19 4.40
N PHE A 490 -8.90 25.31 3.43
CA PHE A 490 -9.27 24.21 2.54
C PHE A 490 -9.29 24.64 1.07
N ILE A 491 -9.22 23.66 0.16
CA ILE A 491 -9.19 23.92 -1.29
C ILE A 491 -10.60 23.86 -1.87
N LYS A 492 -11.00 24.90 -2.60
CA LYS A 492 -12.24 24.92 -3.41
C LYS A 492 -12.00 25.45 -4.82
N ARG A 493 -12.88 25.05 -5.75
CA ARG A 493 -12.90 25.60 -7.10
C ARG A 493 -13.78 26.85 -7.11
N VAL A 494 -13.31 27.88 -7.80
CA VAL A 494 -14.06 29.11 -8.02
C VAL A 494 -15.00 28.87 -9.18
N VAL A 495 -16.30 28.99 -8.92
CA VAL A 495 -17.33 28.77 -9.94
C VAL A 495 -18.18 29.99 -10.20
N GLY A 496 -18.16 31.00 -9.32
CA GLY A 496 -18.82 32.30 -9.53
C GLY A 496 -17.89 33.46 -9.23
N VAL A 497 -17.96 34.50 -10.04
CA VAL A 497 -17.13 35.71 -9.99
C VAL A 497 -17.99 36.97 -10.10
N ASP A 498 -17.38 38.15 -10.03
CA ASP A 498 -18.05 39.44 -10.12
C ASP A 498 -19.09 39.52 -11.25
N GLY A 499 -20.26 40.06 -10.95
CA GLY A 499 -21.40 40.17 -11.85
C GLY A 499 -22.31 38.93 -11.93
N ASP A 500 -21.88 37.76 -11.44
CA ASP A 500 -22.77 36.60 -11.40
C ASP A 500 -23.87 36.73 -10.34
N VAL A 501 -25.06 36.24 -10.65
CA VAL A 501 -26.18 36.10 -9.71
C VAL A 501 -26.22 34.66 -9.19
N ILE A 502 -25.91 34.47 -7.91
CA ILE A 502 -25.96 33.16 -7.25
C ILE A 502 -27.25 33.05 -6.46
N CYS A 503 -28.07 32.07 -6.77
CA CYS A 503 -29.31 31.81 -6.04
C CYS A 503 -29.28 30.44 -5.37
N ARG A 504 -29.91 30.33 -4.20
CA ARG A 504 -30.32 29.07 -3.63
C ARG A 504 -31.82 29.10 -3.35
N TRP A 505 -32.54 28.13 -3.93
CA TRP A 505 -33.96 27.91 -3.73
C TRP A 505 -34.20 26.45 -3.38
N GLY A 506 -34.63 26.21 -2.14
CA GLY A 506 -34.68 24.86 -1.58
C GLY A 506 -33.30 24.21 -1.57
N GLU A 507 -33.19 23.05 -2.23
CA GLU A 507 -31.95 22.28 -2.35
C GLU A 507 -31.15 22.65 -3.62
N THR A 508 -31.67 23.53 -4.48
CA THR A 508 -31.00 23.85 -5.75
C THR A 508 -30.20 25.14 -5.65
N VAL A 509 -28.92 25.07 -6.02
CA VAL A 509 -28.05 26.22 -6.21
C VAL A 509 -27.91 26.52 -7.70
N SER A 510 -28.07 27.77 -8.10
CA SER A 510 -27.92 28.22 -9.48
C SER A 510 -27.01 29.44 -9.63
N ILE A 511 -26.41 29.58 -10.81
CA ILE A 511 -25.60 30.72 -11.23
C ILE A 511 -26.24 31.29 -12.50
N ASN A 512 -26.62 32.57 -12.48
CA ASN A 512 -27.30 33.25 -13.58
C ASN A 512 -28.53 32.48 -14.09
N GLY A 513 -29.29 31.88 -13.15
CA GLY A 513 -30.47 31.08 -13.45
C GLY A 513 -30.20 29.61 -13.84
N ASN A 514 -28.95 29.22 -14.09
CA ASN A 514 -28.60 27.84 -14.44
C ASN A 514 -28.29 27.00 -13.18
N PRO A 515 -28.97 25.88 -12.93
CA PRO A 515 -28.64 25.00 -11.81
C PRO A 515 -27.21 24.44 -11.91
N VAL A 516 -26.45 24.52 -10.82
CA VAL A 516 -25.05 24.06 -10.76
C VAL A 516 -24.78 23.02 -9.68
N ALA A 517 -25.62 22.94 -8.63
CA ALA A 517 -25.46 21.94 -7.59
C ALA A 517 -26.74 21.71 -6.76
N GLY A 518 -26.84 20.49 -6.20
CA GLY A 518 -27.78 20.14 -5.14
C GLY A 518 -27.16 20.26 -3.74
N ALA A 519 -27.90 20.81 -2.79
CA ALA A 519 -27.52 20.98 -1.39
C ALA A 519 -28.33 20.02 -0.50
N GLU A 520 -27.64 19.06 0.10
CA GLU A 520 -28.24 18.10 1.03
C GLU A 520 -28.74 18.77 2.32
N LYS A 521 -29.84 18.26 2.89
CA LYS A 521 -30.38 18.75 4.17
C LYS A 521 -29.55 18.32 5.38
N ALA A 522 -28.80 17.23 5.27
CA ALA A 522 -28.01 16.66 6.35
C ALA A 522 -26.68 16.10 5.84
N ASP A 523 -25.70 15.98 6.74
CA ASP A 523 -24.41 15.35 6.44
C ASP A 523 -24.51 13.82 6.41
N GLY A 524 -23.39 13.14 6.11
CA GLY A 524 -23.33 11.67 6.06
C GLY A 524 -23.62 10.95 7.38
N LEU A 525 -23.76 11.68 8.50
CA LEU A 525 -24.17 11.17 9.81
C LEU A 525 -25.60 11.60 10.19
N GLY A 526 -26.36 12.17 9.23
CA GLY A 526 -27.74 12.62 9.44
C GLY A 526 -27.88 13.93 10.22
N ARG A 527 -26.80 14.69 10.41
CA ARG A 527 -26.85 15.96 11.16
C ARG A 527 -27.23 17.11 10.22
N PRO A 528 -28.15 18.03 10.60
CA PRO A 528 -28.66 19.09 9.71
C PRO A 528 -27.55 19.97 9.13
N LEU A 529 -27.60 20.40 7.87
CA LEU A 529 -26.60 21.30 7.28
C LEU A 529 -27.12 22.75 7.16
N PRO A 530 -26.23 23.75 7.12
CA PRO A 530 -26.62 25.15 6.97
C PRO A 530 -27.46 25.40 5.72
N ASP A 531 -28.50 26.21 5.91
CA ASP A 531 -29.46 26.54 4.86
C ASP A 531 -29.51 28.05 4.64
N TRP A 532 -29.01 28.50 3.49
CA TRP A 532 -29.15 29.89 3.05
C TRP A 532 -30.06 29.92 1.83
N GLN A 533 -30.90 30.94 1.73
CA GLN A 533 -31.93 31.04 0.69
C GLN A 533 -31.91 32.44 0.05
N GLY A 534 -32.35 32.53 -1.20
CA GLY A 534 -32.41 33.77 -1.96
C GLY A 534 -31.26 33.93 -2.95
N CYS A 535 -31.16 35.12 -3.55
CA CYS A 535 -30.19 35.44 -4.60
C CYS A 535 -29.21 36.53 -4.15
N HIS A 536 -27.95 36.38 -4.53
CA HIS A 536 -26.88 37.35 -4.29
C HIS A 536 -26.17 37.67 -5.61
N ILE A 537 -26.00 38.95 -5.90
CA ILE A 537 -25.13 39.41 -6.98
C ILE A 537 -23.70 39.46 -6.42
N LEU A 538 -22.79 38.72 -7.04
CA LEU A 538 -21.38 38.75 -6.67
C LEU A 538 -20.77 40.08 -7.11
N THR A 539 -19.93 40.61 -6.24
CA THR A 539 -19.11 41.80 -6.47
C THR A 539 -17.64 41.41 -6.63
N GLU A 540 -16.79 42.35 -7.04
CA GLU A 540 -15.34 42.19 -7.05
C GLU A 540 -14.74 41.74 -5.72
N GLN A 541 -15.48 41.88 -4.60
CA GLN A 541 -15.05 41.47 -3.26
C GLN A 541 -15.50 40.05 -2.88
N THR A 542 -16.34 39.40 -3.69
CA THR A 542 -16.94 38.11 -3.37
C THR A 542 -16.76 37.11 -4.48
N VAL A 543 -16.69 35.83 -4.12
CA VAL A 543 -16.63 34.70 -5.04
C VAL A 543 -17.57 33.61 -4.59
N PHE A 544 -17.99 32.76 -5.52
CA PHE A 544 -18.73 31.55 -5.19
C PHE A 544 -17.85 30.32 -5.39
N LEU A 545 -17.75 29.51 -4.33
CA LEU A 545 -16.86 28.36 -4.26
C LEU A 545 -17.66 27.07 -4.24
N LEU A 546 -17.39 26.15 -5.15
CA LEU A 546 -18.13 24.90 -5.32
C LEU A 546 -17.18 23.79 -5.76
N GLN A 547 -17.54 22.55 -5.48
CA GLN A 547 -16.83 21.38 -5.98
C GLN A 547 -17.81 20.36 -6.55
N ASP A 548 -17.33 19.54 -7.49
CA ASP A 548 -18.16 18.56 -8.18
C ASP A 548 -18.61 17.41 -7.25
N HIS A 549 -17.92 17.22 -6.12
CA HIS A 549 -18.25 16.17 -5.16
C HIS A 549 -19.62 16.45 -4.49
N PRO A 550 -20.62 15.54 -4.58
CA PRO A 550 -21.97 15.78 -4.07
C PRO A 550 -22.05 16.05 -2.57
N GLN A 551 -21.12 15.55 -1.77
CA GLN A 551 -21.08 15.78 -0.32
C GLN A 551 -20.04 16.83 0.13
N SER A 552 -19.49 17.63 -0.80
CA SER A 552 -18.48 18.63 -0.43
C SER A 552 -19.12 19.76 0.39
N PHE A 553 -18.52 20.07 1.55
CA PHE A 553 -18.91 21.23 2.34
C PHE A 553 -18.34 22.50 1.68
N ASP A 554 -19.18 23.22 0.92
CA ASP A 554 -18.79 24.38 0.12
C ASP A 554 -19.90 25.46 0.06
N GLY A 555 -19.92 26.28 -1.00
CA GLY A 555 -20.87 27.37 -1.23
C GLY A 555 -22.33 26.93 -1.20
N ARG A 556 -22.64 25.64 -1.33
CA ARG A 556 -23.97 25.12 -1.04
C ARG A 556 -24.46 25.48 0.35
N TYR A 557 -23.59 25.42 1.35
CA TYR A 557 -23.96 25.55 2.75
C TYR A 557 -23.57 26.90 3.31
N PHE A 558 -22.39 27.42 2.95
CA PHE A 558 -22.00 28.74 3.41
C PHE A 558 -22.40 29.86 2.45
N GLY A 559 -22.63 29.65 1.15
CA GLY A 559 -22.96 30.74 0.22
C GLY A 559 -21.73 31.52 -0.28
N PRO A 560 -21.91 32.70 -0.89
CA PRO A 560 -20.81 33.54 -1.39
C PRO A 560 -19.77 33.89 -0.32
N VAL A 561 -18.49 33.85 -0.68
CA VAL A 561 -17.34 34.02 0.23
C VAL A 561 -16.59 35.30 -0.11
N ASP A 562 -16.14 36.02 0.92
CA ASP A 562 -15.28 37.19 0.77
C ASP A 562 -13.90 36.80 0.21
N ARG A 563 -13.45 37.47 -0.85
CA ARG A 563 -12.15 37.21 -1.49
C ARG A 563 -10.96 37.38 -0.55
N ARG A 564 -11.08 38.19 0.52
CA ARG A 564 -10.03 38.35 1.55
C ARG A 564 -9.76 37.06 2.33
N LEU A 565 -10.68 36.09 2.29
CA LEU A 565 -10.47 34.77 2.88
C LEU A 565 -9.63 33.86 1.98
N ILE A 566 -9.39 34.22 0.72
CA ILE A 566 -8.51 33.48 -0.19
C ILE A 566 -7.06 33.76 0.21
N VAL A 567 -6.34 32.70 0.57
CA VAL A 567 -4.91 32.72 0.89
C VAL A 567 -4.07 32.81 -0.37
N GLY A 568 -4.48 32.11 -1.44
CA GLY A 568 -3.83 32.13 -2.74
C GLY A 568 -4.49 31.20 -3.73
N ARG A 569 -4.13 31.35 -5.00
CA ARG A 569 -4.53 30.44 -6.08
C ARG A 569 -3.70 29.17 -5.97
N ALA A 570 -4.35 28.01 -6.03
CA ALA A 570 -3.76 26.70 -5.78
C ALA A 570 -3.68 25.88 -7.08
N THR A 571 -2.48 25.68 -7.62
CA THR A 571 -2.27 24.88 -8.84
C THR A 571 -1.89 23.45 -8.47
N LYS A 572 -2.68 22.45 -8.88
CA LYS A 572 -2.38 21.04 -8.61
C LYS A 572 -1.08 20.64 -9.32
N LEU A 573 -0.11 20.14 -8.56
CA LEU A 573 1.12 19.58 -9.11
C LEU A 573 0.83 18.19 -9.69
N ARG A 574 1.16 18.02 -10.96
CA ARG A 574 1.13 16.72 -11.62
C ARG A 574 2.53 16.12 -11.56
N PHE A 575 2.74 15.14 -10.69
CA PHE A 575 3.97 14.36 -10.74
C PHE A 575 3.87 13.35 -11.90
N PRO A 576 4.87 13.27 -12.79
CA PRO A 576 4.81 12.48 -14.02
C PRO A 576 4.72 10.95 -13.84
N TRP A 577 4.52 10.47 -12.60
CA TRP A 577 4.45 9.05 -12.26
C TRP A 577 3.07 8.41 -12.42
N ARG A 578 2.03 9.17 -12.79
CA ARG A 578 0.71 8.61 -13.17
C ARG A 578 0.41 8.94 -14.63
N LYS A 579 0.72 8.01 -15.53
CA LYS A 579 0.42 8.10 -16.98
C LYS A 579 -1.04 7.78 -17.35
N HIS A 580 -1.95 7.58 -16.38
CA HIS A 580 -3.31 7.16 -16.66
C HIS A 580 -4.34 7.86 -15.78
N GLU A 581 -4.59 9.14 -16.02
CA GLU A 581 -5.91 9.76 -15.79
C GLU A 581 -6.18 10.57 -17.06
N LYS A 582 -6.95 9.99 -17.99
CA LYS A 582 -7.43 10.70 -19.19
C LYS A 582 -8.50 11.70 -18.75
N SER A 583 -8.44 12.84 -19.44
CA SER A 583 -9.35 14.00 -19.46
C SER A 583 -10.83 13.66 -19.35
#